data_AF-A0A4U9T876-F1
#
_entry.id   AF-A0A4U9T876-F1
#
_cell.length_a   1.000
_cell.length_b   1.000
_cell.length_c   1.000
_cell.angle_alpha   90.00
_cell.angle_beta   90.00
_cell.angle_gamma   90.00
#
_symmetry.space_group_name_H-M   'P 1'
#
loop_
_entity.id
_entity.type
_entity.pdbx_description
1 polymer ?
#
loop_
_entity_poly.entity_id
_entity_poly.type
_entity_poly.pdbx_seq_one_letter_code
_entity_poly.pdbx_strand_id
1 'polypeptide(L)'
;MLHACSSTSAGGQAGPIIDVSDESTLPKRATIALRREKLDRLIGHVVPSEQVSDILRRLGCQVTEQGDNWLAVAPSWRFDMEIEEDLVEEVARVYGYNNIPDVPVRADLVMTKHRESDLTLKRVKTMLVDHGYQEAITYSFVDPKVQALLHPGEEALILPSPISVEMSAMRLSLWTGLLSAVVYNQNRQQTRVRLFESGLRFVPDTAANLGIRQDVMLAGVIAGHTHDEHWDLARKPVDFYDLKGDLESVLELTGKLSEIQFKAESNPPCILGKVRPFIYTASVSVSSVWFTQNLNVNWILTAVLWYLNWSGTSSQAAPCLRPVRFLASLQTVAISPL
;
A
#
# COMPACT_ATOMS: atom_id res chain seq x y z
N MET A 1 3.55 -24.16 -51.93
CA MET A 1 3.75 -23.45 -53.21
C MET A 1 4.67 -22.28 -52.93
N LEU A 2 5.98 -22.51 -52.91
CA LEU A 2 6.98 -21.45 -52.80
C LEU A 2 7.09 -20.80 -54.18
N HIS A 3 6.72 -19.52 -54.27
CA HIS A 3 6.94 -18.72 -55.45
C HIS A 3 8.44 -18.70 -55.77
N ALA A 4 8.80 -19.33 -56.88
CA ALA A 4 10.12 -19.21 -57.47
C ALA A 4 10.33 -17.76 -57.91
N CYS A 5 11.12 -17.02 -57.14
CA CYS A 5 11.67 -15.75 -57.60
C CYS A 5 12.80 -16.08 -58.59
N SER A 6 12.44 -16.22 -59.86
CA SER A 6 13.42 -16.27 -60.96
C SER A 6 13.95 -14.86 -61.20
N SER A 7 14.87 -14.39 -60.35
CA SER A 7 15.65 -13.18 -60.58
C SER A 7 17.13 -13.54 -60.71
N THR A 8 17.51 -13.78 -61.95
CA THR A 8 18.83 -14.10 -62.47
C THR A 8 19.77 -12.88 -62.35
N SER A 9 20.27 -12.56 -61.14
CA SER A 9 21.13 -11.37 -60.96
C SER A 9 22.36 -11.55 -60.06
N ALA A 10 22.52 -12.67 -59.36
CA ALA A 10 23.68 -12.87 -58.48
C ALA A 10 24.69 -13.93 -58.96
N GLY A 11 24.32 -14.87 -59.84
CA GLY A 11 25.18 -16.01 -60.18
C GLY A 11 25.62 -16.85 -58.96
N GLY A 12 26.33 -17.95 -59.20
CA GLY A 12 26.88 -18.82 -58.15
C GLY A 12 26.36 -20.26 -58.18
N GLN A 13 27.18 -21.18 -57.67
CA GLN A 13 26.83 -22.58 -57.43
C GLN A 13 26.76 -22.81 -55.93
N ALA A 14 25.63 -23.29 -55.42
CA ALA A 14 25.51 -23.64 -54.01
C ALA A 14 26.33 -24.90 -53.71
N GLY A 15 27.11 -24.86 -52.62
CA GLY A 15 27.74 -26.05 -52.06
C GLY A 15 26.73 -26.96 -51.35
N PRO A 16 27.16 -28.15 -50.89
CA PRO A 16 26.29 -29.03 -50.11
C PRO A 16 25.89 -28.37 -48.78
N ILE A 17 24.67 -28.62 -48.33
CA ILE A 17 24.23 -28.27 -46.97
C ILE A 17 24.96 -29.20 -46.00
N ILE A 18 25.68 -28.63 -45.03
CA ILE A 18 26.28 -29.38 -43.92
C ILE A 18 25.39 -29.14 -42.71
N ASP A 19 24.65 -30.17 -42.30
CA ASP A 19 23.80 -30.15 -41.11
C ASP A 19 24.48 -30.91 -39.96
N VAL A 20 24.59 -30.25 -38.81
CA VAL A 20 25.19 -30.80 -37.59
C VAL A 20 24.16 -30.65 -36.47
N SER A 21 23.18 -31.54 -36.48
CA SER A 21 22.09 -31.62 -35.49
C SER A 21 22.24 -32.84 -34.59
N ASP A 22 21.98 -32.66 -33.29
CA ASP A 22 21.91 -33.73 -32.31
C ASP A 22 20.45 -33.97 -31.89
N GLU A 23 19.87 -35.05 -32.39
CA GLU A 23 18.49 -35.48 -32.11
C GLU A 23 18.23 -35.73 -30.62
N SER A 24 19.26 -36.01 -29.82
CA SER A 24 19.10 -36.30 -28.39
C SER A 24 18.85 -35.04 -27.55
N THR A 25 19.33 -33.88 -28.02
CA THR A 25 19.19 -32.59 -27.33
C THR A 25 18.12 -31.68 -27.95
N LEU A 26 17.57 -32.06 -29.10
CA LEU A 26 16.46 -31.33 -29.72
C LEU A 26 15.21 -31.35 -28.82
N PRO A 27 14.52 -30.21 -28.68
CA PRO A 27 13.30 -30.12 -27.88
C PRO A 27 12.23 -31.04 -28.47
N LYS A 28 11.68 -31.91 -27.62
CA LYS A 28 10.58 -32.80 -28.01
C LYS A 28 9.27 -32.04 -27.89
N ARG A 29 8.46 -32.11 -28.93
CA ARG A 29 7.12 -31.50 -28.94
C ARG A 29 6.23 -32.18 -27.90
N ALA A 30 5.63 -31.39 -27.03
CA ALA A 30 4.73 -31.89 -26.01
C ALA A 30 3.52 -32.59 -26.64
N THR A 31 3.11 -33.71 -26.04
CA THR A 31 1.86 -34.40 -26.37
C THR A 31 0.90 -34.21 -25.22
N ILE A 32 -0.14 -33.42 -25.45
CA ILE A 32 -1.02 -32.90 -24.41
C ILE A 32 -2.42 -33.48 -24.61
N ALA A 33 -2.98 -34.04 -23.54
CA ALA A 33 -4.36 -34.49 -23.53
C ALA A 33 -5.27 -33.35 -23.08
N LEU A 34 -6.25 -32.99 -23.90
CA LEU A 34 -7.31 -32.03 -23.58
C LEU A 34 -8.61 -32.78 -23.31
N ARG A 35 -9.09 -32.69 -22.06
CA ARG A 35 -10.36 -33.30 -21.65
C ARG A 35 -11.52 -32.34 -21.81
N ARG A 36 -12.64 -32.84 -22.33
CA ARG A 36 -13.86 -32.03 -22.48
C ARG A 36 -14.34 -31.44 -21.17
N GLU A 37 -14.37 -32.24 -20.12
CA GLU A 37 -14.80 -31.80 -18.79
C GLU A 37 -13.98 -30.61 -18.29
N LYS A 38 -12.66 -30.61 -18.50
CA LYS A 38 -11.80 -29.53 -18.04
C LYS A 38 -11.95 -28.28 -18.90
N LEU A 39 -12.08 -28.44 -20.23
CA LEU A 39 -12.34 -27.34 -21.15
C LEU A 39 -13.60 -26.58 -20.74
N ASP A 40 -14.72 -27.30 -20.63
CA ASP A 40 -16.02 -26.71 -20.29
C ASP A 40 -16.02 -26.10 -18.88
N ARG A 41 -15.35 -26.74 -17.91
CA ARG A 41 -15.27 -26.26 -16.53
C ARG A 41 -14.42 -25.00 -16.39
N LEU A 42 -13.30 -24.90 -17.10
CA LEU A 42 -12.41 -23.73 -17.02
C LEU A 42 -12.94 -22.54 -17.82
N ILE A 43 -13.50 -22.79 -19.02
CA ILE A 43 -14.09 -21.72 -19.85
C ILE A 43 -15.45 -21.29 -19.27
N GLY A 44 -16.22 -22.21 -18.70
CA GLY A 44 -17.59 -21.95 -18.26
C GLY A 44 -18.59 -21.85 -19.43
N HIS A 45 -18.16 -22.17 -20.65
CA HIS A 45 -18.97 -22.17 -21.87
C HIS A 45 -18.57 -23.33 -22.77
N VAL A 46 -19.57 -23.96 -23.39
CA VAL A 46 -19.37 -25.11 -24.26
C VAL A 46 -18.99 -24.65 -25.67
N VAL A 47 -17.75 -24.90 -26.07
CA VAL A 47 -17.30 -24.73 -27.46
C VAL A 47 -17.56 -26.05 -28.22
N PRO A 48 -18.21 -26.02 -29.40
CA PRO A 48 -18.48 -27.22 -30.19
C PRO A 48 -17.20 -28.01 -30.51
N SER A 49 -17.27 -29.36 -30.42
CA SER A 49 -16.08 -30.22 -30.57
C SER A 49 -15.37 -30.06 -31.92
N GLU A 50 -16.14 -29.89 -33.00
CA GLU A 50 -15.60 -29.63 -34.33
C GLU A 50 -14.78 -28.34 -34.39
N GLN A 51 -15.24 -27.30 -33.69
CA GLN A 51 -14.56 -26.01 -33.60
C GLN A 51 -13.30 -26.10 -32.76
N VAL A 52 -13.31 -26.87 -31.66
CA VAL A 52 -12.10 -27.15 -30.86
C VAL A 52 -11.03 -27.83 -31.72
N SER A 53 -11.40 -28.88 -32.45
CA SER A 53 -10.50 -29.58 -33.38
C SER A 53 -9.98 -28.66 -34.49
N ASP A 54 -10.84 -27.82 -35.10
CA ASP A 54 -10.44 -26.86 -36.14
C ASP A 54 -9.41 -25.86 -35.61
N ILE A 55 -9.68 -25.26 -34.44
CA ILE A 55 -8.78 -24.30 -33.81
C ILE A 55 -7.40 -24.92 -33.58
N LEU A 56 -7.34 -26.07 -32.91
CA LEU A 56 -6.06 -26.72 -32.59
C LEU A 56 -5.29 -27.14 -33.84
N ARG A 57 -5.98 -27.66 -34.87
CA ARG A 57 -5.34 -28.01 -36.15
C ARG A 57 -4.81 -26.78 -36.89
N ARG A 58 -5.56 -25.67 -36.91
CA ARG A 58 -5.13 -24.41 -37.54
C ARG A 58 -3.96 -23.76 -36.82
N LEU A 59 -3.82 -23.97 -35.52
CA LEU A 59 -2.66 -23.58 -34.74
C LEU A 59 -1.41 -24.42 -35.03
N GLY A 60 -1.55 -25.54 -35.76
CA GLY A 60 -0.46 -26.43 -36.16
C GLY A 60 -0.33 -27.69 -35.30
N CYS A 61 -1.26 -27.93 -34.36
CA CYS A 61 -1.23 -29.13 -33.54
C CYS A 61 -1.63 -30.38 -34.36
N GLN A 62 -0.98 -31.51 -34.08
CA GLN A 62 -1.43 -32.80 -34.59
C GLN A 62 -2.49 -33.36 -33.64
N VAL A 63 -3.76 -33.27 -34.03
CA VAL A 63 -4.91 -33.57 -33.15
C VAL A 63 -5.52 -34.94 -33.48
N THR A 64 -5.54 -35.82 -32.48
CA THR A 64 -6.26 -37.11 -32.52
C THR A 64 -7.47 -37.03 -31.60
N GLU A 65 -8.67 -37.21 -32.14
CA GLU A 65 -9.92 -37.23 -31.36
C GLU A 65 -10.10 -38.60 -30.71
N GLN A 66 -10.42 -38.62 -29.41
CA GLN A 66 -10.61 -39.83 -28.59
C GLN A 66 -11.92 -39.73 -27.82
N GLY A 67 -13.04 -40.06 -28.48
CA GLY A 67 -14.37 -39.84 -27.94
C GLY A 67 -14.62 -38.34 -27.77
N ASP A 68 -14.86 -37.90 -26.54
CA ASP A 68 -15.06 -36.48 -26.23
C ASP A 68 -13.74 -35.71 -25.98
N ASN A 69 -12.58 -36.40 -25.95
CA ASN A 69 -11.30 -35.79 -25.62
C ASN A 69 -10.38 -35.64 -26.85
N TRP A 70 -9.32 -34.84 -26.72
CA TRP A 70 -8.32 -34.64 -27.76
C TRP A 70 -6.93 -35.00 -27.24
N LEU A 71 -6.12 -35.61 -28.10
CA LEU A 71 -4.68 -35.70 -27.91
C LEU A 71 -4.01 -34.83 -28.97
N ALA A 72 -3.34 -33.76 -28.53
CA ALA A 72 -2.72 -32.78 -29.40
C ALA A 72 -1.20 -32.78 -29.21
N VAL A 73 -0.44 -32.97 -30.30
CA VAL A 73 1.01 -32.74 -30.31
C VAL A 73 1.25 -31.29 -30.72
N ALA A 74 1.89 -30.51 -29.86
CA ALA A 74 2.21 -29.11 -30.12
C ALA A 74 3.12 -28.94 -31.36
N PRO A 75 3.04 -27.82 -32.08
CA PRO A 75 3.98 -27.51 -33.16
C PRO A 75 5.34 -27.06 -32.61
N SER A 76 6.42 -27.21 -33.40
CA SER A 76 7.79 -26.94 -32.95
C SER A 76 8.09 -25.46 -32.64
N TRP A 77 7.28 -24.52 -33.11
CA TRP A 77 7.47 -23.08 -32.87
C TRP A 77 6.72 -22.56 -31.63
N ARG A 78 5.94 -23.41 -30.95
CA ARG A 78 5.22 -23.05 -29.72
C ARG A 78 5.97 -23.63 -28.52
N PHE A 79 6.47 -22.75 -27.66
CA PHE A 79 7.22 -23.07 -26.45
C PHE A 79 6.37 -22.88 -25.18
N ASP A 80 5.13 -22.48 -25.37
CA ASP A 80 4.08 -22.16 -24.40
C ASP A 80 2.92 -23.18 -24.47
N MET A 81 3.19 -24.38 -25.01
CA MET A 81 2.23 -25.48 -25.10
C MET A 81 2.85 -26.73 -24.48
N GLU A 82 2.69 -26.87 -23.17
CA GLU A 82 3.24 -27.98 -22.37
C GLU A 82 2.15 -28.67 -21.52
N ILE A 83 1.11 -27.93 -21.12
CA ILE A 83 0.04 -28.43 -20.26
C ILE A 83 -1.34 -28.26 -20.90
N GLU A 84 -2.33 -28.95 -20.31
CA GLU A 84 -3.71 -28.97 -20.80
C GLU A 84 -4.36 -27.58 -20.80
N GLU A 85 -4.05 -26.74 -19.81
CA GLU A 85 -4.51 -25.36 -19.68
C GLU A 85 -4.07 -24.48 -20.86
N ASP A 86 -2.90 -24.72 -21.43
CA ASP A 86 -2.40 -23.96 -22.59
C ASP A 86 -3.31 -24.19 -23.80
N LEU A 87 -3.78 -25.43 -23.99
CA LEU A 87 -4.75 -25.74 -25.05
C LEU A 87 -6.12 -25.11 -24.77
N VAL A 88 -6.54 -25.04 -23.51
CA VAL A 88 -7.78 -24.36 -23.11
C VAL A 88 -7.70 -22.86 -23.43
N GLU A 89 -6.58 -22.21 -23.10
CA GLU A 89 -6.35 -20.81 -23.44
C GLU A 89 -6.42 -20.59 -24.95
N GLU A 90 -5.78 -21.46 -25.73
CA GLU A 90 -5.74 -21.34 -27.19
C GLU A 90 -7.12 -21.51 -27.83
N VAL A 91 -7.91 -22.47 -27.33
CA VAL A 91 -9.30 -22.63 -27.75
C VAL A 91 -10.10 -21.36 -27.41
N ALA A 92 -10.01 -20.87 -26.18
CA ALA A 92 -10.73 -19.68 -25.75
C ALA A 92 -10.31 -18.41 -26.55
N ARG A 93 -9.00 -18.24 -26.80
CA ARG A 93 -8.42 -17.09 -27.47
C ARG A 93 -8.84 -17.02 -28.93
N VAL A 94 -8.79 -18.14 -29.65
CA VAL A 94 -9.18 -18.20 -31.07
C VAL A 94 -10.70 -18.22 -31.25
N TYR A 95 -11.45 -18.85 -30.33
CA TYR A 95 -12.90 -18.73 -30.26
C TYR A 95 -13.33 -17.27 -30.03
N GLY A 96 -12.52 -16.52 -29.28
CA GLY A 96 -12.69 -15.10 -28.99
C GLY A 96 -13.33 -14.90 -27.63
N TYR A 97 -12.64 -14.21 -26.72
CA TYR A 97 -13.10 -14.02 -25.34
C TYR A 97 -14.47 -13.33 -25.24
N ASN A 98 -14.75 -12.37 -26.12
CA ASN A 98 -16.04 -11.67 -26.15
C ASN A 98 -17.22 -12.56 -26.58
N ASN A 99 -16.95 -13.73 -27.16
CA ASN A 99 -17.99 -14.69 -27.53
C ASN A 99 -18.34 -15.64 -26.36
N ILE A 100 -17.56 -15.59 -25.28
CA ILE A 100 -17.84 -16.34 -24.05
C ILE A 100 -18.83 -15.49 -23.22
N PRO A 101 -20.00 -16.03 -22.84
CA PRO A 101 -21.00 -15.28 -22.09
C PRO A 101 -20.55 -14.96 -20.66
N ASP A 102 -20.95 -13.80 -20.17
CA ASP A 102 -20.74 -13.42 -18.77
C ASP A 102 -21.65 -14.25 -17.86
N VAL A 103 -21.05 -15.05 -16.97
CA VAL A 103 -21.76 -15.84 -15.96
C VAL A 103 -21.26 -15.44 -14.57
N PRO A 104 -22.14 -15.01 -13.65
CA PRO A 104 -21.72 -14.67 -12.29
C PRO A 104 -21.24 -15.91 -11.54
N VAL A 105 -20.23 -15.72 -10.69
CA VAL A 105 -19.68 -16.78 -9.82
C VAL A 105 -20.78 -17.27 -8.88
N ARG A 106 -20.93 -18.60 -8.79
CA ARG A 106 -21.79 -19.25 -7.80
C ARG A 106 -20.92 -19.67 -6.61
N ALA A 107 -21.13 -19.04 -5.47
CA ALA A 107 -20.45 -19.33 -4.23
C ALA A 107 -21.43 -19.23 -3.06
N ASP A 108 -21.15 -19.97 -1.98
CA ASP A 108 -21.96 -19.89 -0.76
C ASP A 108 -21.76 -18.54 -0.06
N LEU A 109 -22.87 -17.92 0.36
CA LEU A 109 -22.85 -16.67 1.11
C LEU A 109 -22.63 -16.95 2.60
N VAL A 110 -21.37 -17.04 3.01
CA VAL A 110 -20.97 -17.25 4.41
C VAL A 110 -20.65 -15.91 5.07
N MET A 111 -21.27 -15.61 6.20
CA MET A 111 -20.94 -14.41 6.98
C MET A 111 -19.50 -14.48 7.50
N THR A 112 -18.75 -13.40 7.28
CA THR A 112 -17.40 -13.25 7.82
C THR A 112 -17.41 -13.03 9.33
N LYS A 113 -16.31 -13.35 10.00
CA LYS A 113 -16.15 -13.04 11.44
C LYS A 113 -15.98 -11.53 11.60
N HIS A 114 -16.88 -10.91 12.35
CA HIS A 114 -16.78 -9.50 12.74
C HIS A 114 -16.57 -9.38 14.24
N ARG A 115 -15.76 -8.41 14.67
CA ARG A 115 -15.58 -8.05 16.07
C ARG A 115 -15.92 -6.57 16.23
N GLU A 116 -16.93 -6.29 17.04
CA GLU A 116 -17.34 -4.92 17.34
C GLU A 116 -16.23 -4.13 18.05
N SER A 117 -15.34 -4.82 18.78
CA SER A 117 -14.17 -4.23 19.41
C SER A 117 -13.10 -3.73 18.44
N ASP A 118 -13.21 -4.01 17.13
CA ASP A 118 -12.22 -3.58 16.15
C ASP A 118 -12.52 -2.13 15.73
N LEU A 119 -11.63 -1.20 16.11
CA LEU A 119 -11.71 0.18 15.65
C LEU A 119 -11.18 0.25 14.22
N THR A 120 -12.01 0.67 13.26
CA THR A 120 -11.61 0.74 11.86
C THR A 120 -10.83 2.03 11.57
N LEU A 121 -9.68 1.92 10.88
CA LEU A 121 -8.87 3.09 10.50
C LEU A 121 -9.67 4.13 9.72
N LYS A 122 -10.57 3.69 8.84
CA LYS A 122 -11.50 4.57 8.10
C LYS A 122 -12.32 5.48 9.00
N ARG A 123 -12.76 4.99 10.17
CA ARG A 123 -13.52 5.79 11.15
C ARG A 123 -12.67 6.90 11.75
N VAL A 124 -11.40 6.59 12.05
CA VAL A 124 -10.43 7.56 12.57
C VAL A 124 -10.05 8.59 11.50
N LYS A 125 -9.86 8.18 10.24
CA LYS A 125 -9.66 9.12 9.13
C LYS A 125 -10.84 10.07 8.97
N THR A 126 -12.07 9.55 9.08
CA THR A 126 -13.28 10.38 9.04
C THR A 126 -13.28 11.41 10.18
N MET A 127 -12.93 11.00 11.40
CA MET A 127 -12.79 11.93 12.55
C MET A 127 -11.75 13.03 12.28
N LEU A 128 -10.59 12.69 11.71
CA LEU A 128 -9.57 13.68 11.37
C LEU A 128 -10.05 14.67 10.30
N VAL A 129 -10.82 14.18 9.31
CA VAL A 129 -11.47 15.05 8.31
C VAL A 129 -12.50 15.97 8.97
N ASP A 130 -13.31 15.47 9.90
CA ASP A 130 -14.28 16.27 10.66
C ASP A 130 -13.57 17.37 11.48
N HIS A 131 -12.34 17.11 11.94
CA HIS A 131 -11.46 18.08 12.62
C HIS A 131 -10.69 19.01 11.67
N GLY A 132 -10.95 18.94 10.36
CA GLY A 132 -10.38 19.85 9.35
C GLY A 132 -8.96 19.47 8.91
N TYR A 133 -8.59 18.20 8.99
CA TYR A 133 -7.38 17.70 8.35
C TYR A 133 -7.65 17.16 6.95
N GLN A 134 -6.63 17.25 6.09
CA GLN A 134 -6.62 16.64 4.77
C GLN A 134 -5.72 15.40 4.74
N GLU A 135 -6.17 14.32 4.12
CA GLU A 135 -5.32 13.13 3.93
C GLU A 135 -4.23 13.40 2.90
N ALA A 136 -2.99 13.06 3.26
CA ALA A 136 -1.83 13.04 2.38
C ALA A 136 -1.31 11.61 2.20
N ILE A 137 -0.74 11.32 1.03
CA ILE A 137 -0.03 10.07 0.76
C ILE A 137 1.35 10.46 0.24
N THR A 138 2.39 10.13 1.00
CA THR A 138 3.78 10.47 0.67
C THR A 138 4.57 9.23 0.30
N TYR A 139 5.68 9.40 -0.43
CA TYR A 139 6.52 8.27 -0.80
C TYR A 139 7.09 7.55 0.44
N SER A 140 7.13 6.22 0.37
CA SER A 140 7.68 5.39 1.45
C SER A 140 9.20 5.48 1.57
N PHE A 141 9.87 5.89 0.50
CA PHE A 141 11.30 6.19 0.46
C PHE A 141 11.50 7.70 0.40
N VAL A 142 12.46 8.19 1.18
CA VAL A 142 12.68 9.60 1.47
C VAL A 142 14.16 9.94 1.41
N ASP A 143 14.47 11.23 1.47
CA ASP A 143 15.84 11.71 1.47
C ASP A 143 16.51 11.32 2.79
N PRO A 144 17.58 10.51 2.78
CA PRO A 144 18.31 10.13 3.99
C PRO A 144 18.83 11.35 4.76
N LYS A 145 19.15 12.45 4.09
CA LYS A 145 19.66 13.67 4.73
C LYS A 145 18.59 14.33 5.58
N VAL A 146 17.37 14.47 5.07
CA VAL A 146 16.24 15.04 5.81
C VAL A 146 15.81 14.10 6.94
N GLN A 147 15.76 12.80 6.66
CA GLN A 147 15.42 11.79 7.66
C GLN A 147 16.42 11.79 8.84
N ALA A 148 17.73 11.93 8.57
CA ALA A 148 18.76 11.99 9.61
C ALA A 148 18.64 13.22 10.53
N LEU A 149 17.99 14.31 10.08
CA LEU A 149 17.68 15.47 10.94
C LEU A 149 16.54 15.17 11.93
N LEU A 150 15.62 14.29 11.54
CA LEU A 150 14.47 13.90 12.34
C LEU A 150 14.77 12.73 13.29
N HIS A 151 15.59 11.78 12.83
CA HIS A 151 15.99 10.57 13.56
C HIS A 151 17.52 10.45 13.57
N PRO A 152 18.23 11.31 14.31
CA PRO A 152 19.69 11.33 14.30
C PRO A 152 20.26 10.07 14.96
N GLY A 153 21.18 9.40 14.25
CA GLY A 153 21.83 8.18 14.73
C GLY A 153 21.03 6.89 14.55
N GLU A 154 19.83 6.96 13.96
CA GLU A 154 19.05 5.78 13.59
C GLU A 154 19.37 5.35 12.15
N GLU A 155 19.76 4.09 11.97
CA GLU A 155 20.01 3.52 10.65
C GLU A 155 18.68 3.20 9.95
N ALA A 156 18.58 3.59 8.68
CA ALA A 156 17.43 3.29 7.82
C ALA A 156 17.79 2.22 6.78
N LEU A 157 16.79 1.49 6.30
CA LEU A 157 16.97 0.57 5.18
C LEU A 157 17.20 1.36 3.87
N ILE A 158 18.40 1.23 3.30
CA ILE A 158 18.80 1.91 2.06
C ILE A 158 18.54 1.03 0.84
N LEU A 159 17.96 1.60 -0.20
CA LEU A 159 17.74 0.96 -1.50
C LEU A 159 19.05 1.01 -2.32
N PRO A 160 19.60 -0.14 -2.77
CA PRO A 160 20.86 -0.16 -3.53
C PRO A 160 20.79 0.50 -4.92
N SER A 161 19.61 0.49 -5.55
CA SER A 161 19.38 1.06 -6.88
C SER A 161 18.11 1.92 -6.86
N PRO A 162 18.17 3.11 -6.22
CA PRO A 162 17.02 3.97 -6.07
C PRO A 162 16.75 4.77 -7.36
N ILE A 163 15.53 5.29 -7.50
CA ILE A 163 15.14 6.16 -8.61
C ILE A 163 15.94 7.49 -8.57
N SER A 164 16.16 8.03 -7.36
CA SER A 164 17.06 9.15 -7.09
C SER A 164 17.66 9.06 -5.68
N VAL A 165 18.71 9.83 -5.40
CA VAL A 165 19.38 9.84 -4.08
C VAL A 165 18.45 10.36 -2.98
N GLU A 166 17.58 11.32 -3.31
CA GLU A 166 16.55 11.88 -2.44
C GLU A 166 15.40 10.89 -2.18
N MET A 167 15.41 9.73 -2.83
CA MET A 167 14.42 8.66 -2.73
C MET A 167 15.10 7.31 -2.45
N SER A 168 16.13 7.32 -1.60
CA SER A 168 17.01 6.16 -1.38
C SER A 168 16.87 5.48 -0.02
N ALA A 169 16.26 6.12 0.98
CA ALA A 169 16.09 5.56 2.32
C ALA A 169 14.63 5.26 2.62
N MET A 170 14.32 4.06 3.10
CA MET A 170 12.98 3.75 3.59
C MET A 170 12.67 4.58 4.84
N ARG A 171 11.44 5.05 4.95
CA ARG A 171 11.04 5.97 6.02
C ARG A 171 10.98 5.29 7.39
N LEU A 172 11.68 5.87 8.37
CA LEU A 172 11.61 5.46 9.79
C LEU A 172 10.34 5.98 10.48
N SER A 173 9.80 7.09 9.99
CA SER A 173 8.49 7.63 10.37
C SER A 173 7.83 8.36 9.20
N LEU A 174 6.55 8.71 9.36
CA LEU A 174 5.79 9.45 8.34
C LEU A 174 6.14 10.96 8.33
N TRP A 175 6.91 11.44 9.32
CA TRP A 175 7.20 12.87 9.47
C TRP A 175 8.00 13.45 8.31
N THR A 176 8.98 12.71 7.78
CA THR A 176 9.83 13.19 6.69
C THR A 176 8.98 13.57 5.47
N GLY A 177 8.02 12.72 5.12
CA GLY A 177 7.07 12.97 4.04
C GLY A 177 6.10 14.11 4.37
N LEU A 178 5.46 14.07 5.54
CA LEU A 178 4.48 15.08 5.97
C LEU A 178 5.09 16.49 6.05
N LEU A 179 6.30 16.64 6.59
CA LEU A 179 6.98 17.93 6.65
C LEU A 179 7.38 18.42 5.26
N SER A 180 7.85 17.53 4.38
CA SER A 180 8.12 17.87 2.99
C SER A 180 6.86 18.36 2.27
N ALA A 181 5.70 17.75 2.56
CA ALA A 181 4.41 18.18 2.03
C ALA A 181 3.98 19.56 2.59
N VAL A 182 4.23 19.85 3.86
CA VAL A 182 4.00 21.20 4.43
C VAL A 182 4.85 22.24 3.71
N VAL A 183 6.16 21.99 3.59
CA VAL A 183 7.09 22.91 2.88
C VAL A 183 6.67 23.09 1.42
N TYR A 184 6.27 22.02 0.74
CA TYR A 184 5.78 22.07 -0.64
C TYR A 184 4.57 23.02 -0.80
N ASN A 185 3.64 23.00 0.16
CA ASN A 185 2.45 23.85 0.16
C ASN A 185 2.76 25.30 0.60
N GLN A 186 3.62 25.49 1.59
CA GLN A 186 4.07 26.81 2.02
C GLN A 186 4.82 27.56 0.92
N ASN A 187 5.64 26.87 0.13
CA ASN A 187 6.28 27.42 -1.06
C ASN A 187 5.28 27.83 -2.17
N ARG A 188 4.02 27.41 -2.05
CA ARG A 188 2.87 27.77 -2.91
C ARG A 188 1.88 28.68 -2.20
N GLN A 189 2.37 29.45 -1.23
CA GLN A 189 1.62 30.49 -0.52
C GLN A 189 0.46 29.96 0.35
N GLN A 190 0.46 28.65 0.66
CA GLN A 190 -0.48 28.07 1.61
C GLN A 190 0.14 28.05 3.01
N THR A 191 -0.23 29.02 3.84
CA THR A 191 0.37 29.20 5.18
C THR A 191 -0.22 28.26 6.23
N ARG A 192 -1.52 27.94 6.11
CA ARG A 192 -2.22 26.99 6.98
C ARG A 192 -2.29 25.62 6.32
N VAL A 193 -1.69 24.62 6.98
CA VAL A 193 -1.60 23.25 6.46
C VAL A 193 -1.91 22.28 7.59
N ARG A 194 -2.93 21.43 7.42
CA ARG A 194 -3.31 20.37 8.36
C ARG A 194 -3.40 19.06 7.59
N LEU A 195 -2.41 18.20 7.75
CA LEU A 195 -2.30 16.94 7.00
C LEU A 195 -2.24 15.76 7.95
N PHE A 196 -2.81 14.63 7.54
CA PHE A 196 -2.56 13.34 8.18
C PHE A 196 -2.28 12.28 7.12
N GLU A 197 -1.56 11.23 7.51
CA GLU A 197 -1.24 10.10 6.66
C GLU A 197 -1.30 8.81 7.49
N SER A 198 -1.80 7.73 6.89
CA SER A 198 -1.66 6.38 7.42
C SER A 198 -0.77 5.55 6.49
N GLY A 199 0.21 4.84 7.04
CA GLY A 199 1.06 3.98 6.23
C GLY A 199 2.12 3.26 7.05
N LEU A 200 2.91 2.43 6.38
CA LEU A 200 3.97 1.67 7.04
C LEU A 200 5.19 2.53 7.33
N ARG A 201 5.84 2.27 8.46
CA ARG A 201 7.25 2.62 8.72
C ARG A 201 8.13 1.38 8.64
N PHE A 202 9.41 1.57 8.37
CA PHE A 202 10.38 0.49 8.17
C PHE A 202 11.55 0.67 9.12
N VAL A 203 11.60 -0.09 10.21
CA VAL A 203 12.66 0.01 11.22
C VAL A 203 13.53 -1.25 11.19
N PRO A 204 14.85 -1.16 10.95
CA PRO A 204 15.73 -2.32 10.99
C PRO A 204 15.62 -3.04 12.33
N ASP A 205 15.33 -4.35 12.28
CA ASP A 205 15.08 -5.17 13.45
C ASP A 205 15.45 -6.62 13.11
N THR A 206 16.55 -7.12 13.69
CA THR A 206 17.09 -8.45 13.40
C THR A 206 16.17 -9.58 13.84
N ALA A 207 15.22 -9.32 14.76
CA ALA A 207 14.23 -10.29 15.20
C ALA A 207 12.98 -10.32 14.30
N ALA A 208 12.79 -9.30 13.46
CA ALA A 208 11.64 -9.22 12.55
C ALA A 208 11.86 -10.04 11.27
N ASN A 209 10.75 -10.39 10.61
CA ASN A 209 10.81 -11.06 9.30
C ASN A 209 11.59 -10.20 8.30
N LEU A 210 12.49 -10.82 7.53
CA LEU A 210 13.39 -10.15 6.58
C LEU A 210 14.32 -9.10 7.21
N GLY A 211 14.49 -9.09 8.55
CA GLY A 211 15.34 -8.13 9.26
C GLY A 211 14.76 -6.71 9.33
N ILE A 212 13.47 -6.53 9.03
CA ILE A 212 12.82 -5.22 8.98
C ILE A 212 11.43 -5.28 9.64
N ARG A 213 11.22 -4.46 10.68
CA ARG A 213 9.91 -4.32 11.31
C ARG A 213 9.06 -3.32 10.53
N GLN A 214 7.88 -3.76 10.12
CA GLN A 214 6.91 -2.97 9.36
C GLN A 214 5.67 -2.71 10.20
N ASP A 215 5.61 -1.53 10.82
CA ASP A 215 4.49 -1.13 11.67
C ASP A 215 3.55 -0.20 10.90
N VAL A 216 2.24 -0.43 11.02
CA VAL A 216 1.23 0.51 10.50
C VAL A 216 1.18 1.71 11.45
N MET A 217 1.40 2.89 10.89
CA MET A 217 1.39 4.14 11.63
C MET A 217 0.29 5.05 11.13
N LEU A 218 -0.22 5.89 12.02
CA LEU A 218 -1.06 7.04 11.70
C LEU A 218 -0.34 8.28 12.23
N ALA A 219 -0.10 9.28 11.38
CA ALA A 219 0.64 10.48 11.75
C ALA A 219 -0.02 11.71 11.17
N GLY A 220 0.29 12.88 11.72
CA GLY A 220 -0.17 14.13 11.16
C GLY A 220 0.66 15.32 11.58
N VAL A 221 0.37 16.44 10.91
CA VAL A 221 1.03 17.73 11.06
C VAL A 221 0.00 18.84 10.96
N ILE A 222 0.10 19.82 11.84
CA ILE A 222 -0.65 21.08 11.75
C ILE A 222 0.32 22.25 11.79
N ALA A 223 0.13 23.23 10.92
CA ALA A 223 0.94 24.44 10.83
C ALA A 223 0.07 25.65 10.46
N GLY A 224 0.47 26.84 10.92
CA GLY A 224 -0.21 28.10 10.63
C GLY A 224 -1.20 28.53 11.72
N HIS A 225 -2.39 28.97 11.32
CA HIS A 225 -3.44 29.45 12.23
C HIS A 225 -4.46 28.35 12.58
N THR A 226 -5.13 28.47 13.72
CA THR A 226 -6.17 27.51 14.17
C THR A 226 -7.30 27.39 13.16
N HIS A 227 -7.76 28.54 12.65
CA HIS A 227 -8.83 28.66 11.66
C HIS A 227 -8.31 29.39 10.41
N ASP A 228 -9.04 29.26 9.31
CA ASP A 228 -8.89 30.15 8.17
C ASP A 228 -9.36 31.57 8.53
N GLU A 229 -9.11 32.55 7.67
CA GLU A 229 -9.55 33.93 7.93
C GLU A 229 -11.07 33.99 8.11
N HIS A 230 -11.50 34.45 9.28
CA HIS A 230 -12.90 34.49 9.67
C HIS A 230 -13.18 35.78 10.46
N TRP A 231 -14.38 36.36 10.29
CA TRP A 231 -14.74 37.66 10.86
C TRP A 231 -14.96 37.62 12.38
N ASP A 232 -15.40 36.47 12.91
CA ASP A 232 -15.75 36.29 14.33
C ASP A 232 -14.71 35.49 15.13
N LEU A 233 -13.72 34.87 14.45
CA LEU A 233 -12.74 34.02 15.12
C LEU A 233 -11.41 34.75 15.26
N ALA A 234 -10.84 34.69 16.46
CA ALA A 234 -9.56 35.30 16.73
C ALA A 234 -8.44 34.63 15.91
N ARG A 235 -7.62 35.46 15.25
CA ARG A 235 -6.45 34.98 14.51
C ARG A 235 -5.35 34.54 15.47
N LYS A 236 -5.33 33.26 15.82
CA LYS A 236 -4.35 32.63 16.72
C LYS A 236 -3.51 31.58 15.97
N PRO A 237 -2.18 31.55 16.12
CA PRO A 237 -1.36 30.43 15.64
C PRO A 237 -1.74 29.14 16.37
N VAL A 238 -1.62 28.00 15.70
CA VAL A 238 -1.81 26.69 16.35
C VAL A 238 -0.79 26.47 17.46
N ASP A 239 -1.22 25.85 18.55
CA ASP A 239 -0.36 25.43 19.65
C ASP A 239 -0.48 23.91 19.92
N PHE A 240 0.22 23.46 20.96
CA PHE A 240 0.20 22.06 21.37
C PHE A 240 -1.19 21.59 21.82
N TYR A 241 -1.96 22.45 22.50
CA TYR A 241 -3.26 22.07 23.07
C TYR A 241 -4.32 21.90 21.99
N ASP A 242 -4.22 22.65 20.90
CA ASP A 242 -5.06 22.44 19.71
C ASP A 242 -4.87 21.02 19.16
N LEU A 243 -3.61 20.59 18.95
CA LEU A 243 -3.32 19.23 18.48
C LEU A 243 -3.70 18.16 19.51
N LYS A 244 -3.47 18.44 20.80
CA LYS A 244 -3.85 17.53 21.87
C LYS A 244 -5.35 17.28 21.86
N GLY A 245 -6.19 18.30 21.67
CA GLY A 245 -7.64 18.12 21.60
C GLY A 245 -8.07 17.24 20.41
N ASP A 246 -7.44 17.42 19.25
CA ASP A 246 -7.68 16.56 18.08
C ASP A 246 -7.30 15.09 18.37
N LEU A 247 -6.19 14.87 19.07
CA LEU A 247 -5.74 13.53 19.47
C LEU A 247 -6.61 12.90 20.55
N GLU A 248 -7.06 13.66 21.55
CA GLU A 248 -8.01 13.18 22.56
C GLU A 248 -9.31 12.74 21.87
N SER A 249 -9.78 13.46 20.85
CA SER A 249 -10.96 13.10 20.06
C SER A 249 -10.77 11.80 19.28
N VAL A 250 -9.59 11.58 18.71
CA VAL A 250 -9.24 10.29 18.06
C VAL A 250 -9.16 9.16 19.08
N LEU A 251 -8.54 9.39 20.23
CA LEU A 251 -8.32 8.37 21.26
C LEU A 251 -9.60 8.03 22.02
N GLU A 252 -10.53 8.97 22.16
CA GLU A 252 -11.86 8.75 22.73
C GLU A 252 -12.65 7.68 21.95
N LEU A 253 -12.41 7.54 20.64
CA LEU A 253 -13.00 6.46 19.84
C LEU A 253 -12.61 5.06 20.32
N THR A 254 -11.50 4.92 21.06
CA THR A 254 -11.12 3.64 21.68
C THR A 254 -11.95 3.33 22.93
N GLY A 255 -12.65 4.31 23.50
CA GLY A 255 -13.34 4.19 24.79
C GLY A 255 -12.39 4.03 25.99
N LYS A 256 -11.10 4.29 25.81
CA LYS A 256 -10.04 4.10 26.82
C LYS A 256 -9.32 5.39 27.18
N LEU A 257 -9.88 6.57 26.87
CA LEU A 257 -9.21 7.85 27.10
C LEU A 257 -8.80 8.05 28.56
N SER A 258 -9.58 7.56 29.52
CA SER A 258 -9.25 7.62 30.96
C SER A 258 -7.97 6.87 31.36
N GLU A 259 -7.51 5.93 30.53
CA GLU A 259 -6.28 5.15 30.77
C GLU A 259 -5.04 5.83 30.14
N ILE A 260 -5.26 6.88 29.34
CA ILE A 260 -4.21 7.55 28.59
C ILE A 260 -3.60 8.68 29.42
N GLN A 261 -2.28 8.71 29.48
CA GLN A 261 -1.52 9.74 30.19
C GLN A 261 -0.60 10.49 29.23
N PHE A 262 -0.55 11.81 29.39
CA PHE A 262 0.32 12.70 28.64
C PHE A 262 1.57 12.99 29.50
N LYS A 263 2.69 12.28 29.31
CA LYS A 263 3.93 12.48 30.11
C LYS A 263 5.00 13.17 29.30
N ALA A 264 5.67 14.18 29.86
CA ALA A 264 6.83 14.79 29.20
C ALA A 264 8.00 13.81 29.16
N GLU A 265 8.57 13.58 27.98
CA GLU A 265 9.75 12.72 27.79
C GLU A 265 10.74 13.40 26.86
N SER A 266 12.00 12.97 26.82
CA SER A 266 13.01 13.44 25.86
C SER A 266 13.13 12.44 24.70
N ASN A 267 12.74 12.82 23.49
CA ASN A 267 13.03 12.14 22.24
C ASN A 267 14.43 12.61 21.85
N PRO A 268 15.31 11.76 21.25
CA PRO A 268 16.59 12.21 20.75
C PRO A 268 16.43 13.53 20.00
N PRO A 269 17.37 14.46 20.19
CA PRO A 269 17.20 15.84 19.76
C PRO A 269 17.12 15.85 18.25
N CYS A 270 15.90 15.88 17.71
CA CYS A 270 15.66 16.44 16.41
C CYS A 270 16.36 17.82 16.46
N ILE A 271 17.37 18.02 15.62
CA ILE A 271 18.31 19.17 15.68
C ILE A 271 17.58 20.52 15.52
N LEU A 272 16.26 20.49 15.31
CA LEU A 272 15.34 21.56 14.93
C LEU A 272 14.77 22.43 16.07
N GLY A 273 15.22 22.28 17.32
CA GLY A 273 14.88 23.22 18.41
C GLY A 273 14.34 22.54 19.66
N LYS A 274 13.76 23.32 20.59
CA LYS A 274 13.16 22.82 21.85
C LYS A 274 11.95 21.92 21.54
N VAL A 275 12.21 20.66 21.22
CA VAL A 275 11.19 19.61 21.29
C VAL A 275 10.83 19.45 22.76
N ARG A 276 9.53 19.54 23.10
CA ARG A 276 8.99 18.95 24.32
C ARG A 276 8.24 17.70 23.88
N PRO A 277 8.90 16.56 23.79
CA PRO A 277 8.22 15.31 23.52
C PRO A 277 7.30 14.99 24.69
N PHE A 278 6.14 14.42 24.38
CA PHE A 278 5.29 13.81 25.38
C PHE A 278 5.06 12.36 24.96
N ILE A 279 5.40 11.40 25.80
CA ILE A 279 5.12 9.97 25.57
C ILE A 279 3.88 9.58 26.35
N TYR A 280 3.10 8.69 25.73
CA TYR A 280 1.80 8.29 26.20
C TYR A 280 1.80 6.81 26.47
N THR A 281 1.33 6.44 27.66
CA THR A 281 1.30 5.05 28.10
C THR A 281 0.36 4.23 27.23
N ALA A 282 0.87 3.04 26.86
CA ALA A 282 0.23 1.88 26.21
C ALA A 282 0.31 1.69 24.67
N SER A 283 0.95 2.57 23.87
CA SER A 283 1.41 2.36 22.46
C SER A 283 1.36 3.63 21.58
N VAL A 284 1.15 4.80 22.18
CA VAL A 284 0.95 6.07 21.50
C VAL A 284 2.14 7.01 21.75
N SER A 285 2.70 7.60 20.71
CA SER A 285 3.89 8.46 20.82
C SER A 285 3.64 9.80 20.12
N VAL A 286 3.27 10.84 20.86
CA VAL A 286 2.95 12.15 20.27
C VAL A 286 4.11 13.12 20.52
N SER A 287 4.91 13.41 19.51
CA SER A 287 6.02 14.35 19.64
C SER A 287 5.70 15.70 19.00
N SER A 288 5.55 16.74 19.82
CA SER A 288 5.53 18.12 19.31
C SER A 288 6.95 18.62 19.06
N VAL A 289 7.28 18.87 17.80
CA VAL A 289 8.55 19.50 17.39
C VAL A 289 8.30 20.99 17.21
N TRP A 290 8.93 21.83 18.03
CA TRP A 290 8.90 23.28 17.81
C TRP A 290 10.10 23.66 16.95
N PHE A 291 9.85 24.18 15.75
CA PHE A 291 10.90 24.74 14.90
C PHE A 291 11.26 26.13 15.42
N THR A 292 12.43 26.29 16.02
CA THR A 292 12.98 27.61 16.36
C THR A 292 14.10 27.97 15.38
N GLN A 293 13.75 28.64 14.28
CA GLN A 293 14.55 29.54 13.42
C GLN A 293 16.01 29.22 13.04
N ASN A 294 16.60 28.07 13.39
CA ASN A 294 18.04 27.85 13.30
C ASN A 294 18.47 26.68 12.42
N LEU A 295 17.62 26.24 11.49
CA LEU A 295 18.12 25.50 10.34
C LEU A 295 18.06 26.37 9.11
N ASN A 296 19.09 26.24 8.26
CA ASN A 296 19.19 26.77 6.89
C ASN A 296 18.05 26.30 5.95
N VAL A 297 16.95 25.81 6.51
CA VAL A 297 15.65 25.63 5.87
C VAL A 297 14.81 26.82 6.33
N ASN A 298 14.99 27.97 5.68
CA ASN A 298 14.06 29.08 5.82
C ASN A 298 12.63 28.54 5.56
N TRP A 299 11.64 29.10 6.27
CA TRP A 299 10.19 29.03 5.97
C TRP A 299 9.26 28.15 6.82
N ILE A 300 9.70 27.34 7.79
CA ILE A 300 8.71 26.68 8.68
C ILE A 300 8.33 27.59 9.85
N LEU A 301 7.22 28.30 9.66
CA LEU A 301 6.37 28.81 10.74
C LEU A 301 5.86 27.60 11.55
N THR A 302 5.93 27.69 12.88
CA THR A 302 5.49 26.71 13.89
C THR A 302 4.58 25.59 13.36
N ALA A 303 5.10 24.36 13.34
CA ALA A 303 4.35 23.14 13.02
C ALA A 303 4.32 22.22 14.23
N VAL A 304 3.22 21.50 14.45
CA VAL A 304 3.08 20.50 15.51
C VAL A 304 2.81 19.15 14.87
N LEU A 305 3.56 18.13 15.30
CA LEU A 305 3.55 16.79 14.72
C LEU A 305 2.99 15.78 15.73
N TRP A 306 2.52 14.66 15.21
CA TRP A 306 2.15 13.48 16.00
C TRP A 306 2.29 12.21 15.16
N TYR A 307 2.38 11.07 15.84
CA TYR A 307 2.35 9.76 15.21
C TYR A 307 1.83 8.72 16.21
N LEU A 308 1.30 7.63 15.69
CA LEU A 308 0.57 6.62 16.44
C LEU A 308 0.90 5.27 15.84
N ASN A 309 1.22 4.28 16.67
CA ASN A 309 1.21 2.91 16.20
C ASN A 309 -0.25 2.43 16.12
N TRP A 310 -0.72 2.20 14.90
CA TRP A 310 -2.12 1.82 14.67
C TRP A 310 -2.46 0.47 15.29
N SER A 311 -1.53 -0.49 15.24
CA SER A 311 -1.75 -1.82 15.81
C SER A 311 -2.01 -1.80 17.32
N GLY A 312 -1.49 -0.79 18.03
CA GLY A 312 -1.75 -0.60 19.45
C GLY A 312 -3.08 0.10 19.78
N THR A 313 -3.69 0.75 18.79
CA THR A 313 -4.89 1.59 18.94
C THR A 313 -6.10 1.12 18.11
N SER A 314 -5.98 -0.02 17.44
CA SER A 314 -7.01 -0.62 16.60
C SER A 314 -8.12 -1.33 17.38
N SER A 315 -8.16 -1.20 18.71
CA SER A 315 -9.18 -1.81 19.57
C SER A 315 -9.97 -0.77 20.36
N GLN A 316 -11.29 -0.93 20.39
CA GLN A 316 -12.21 -0.15 21.19
C GLN A 316 -12.86 -0.99 22.28
N ALA A 317 -13.16 -0.37 23.43
CA ALA A 317 -13.91 -0.99 24.51
C ALA A 317 -15.40 -1.11 24.12
N ALA A 318 -15.99 -2.28 24.38
CA ALA A 318 -17.43 -2.45 24.24
C ALA A 318 -18.16 -1.73 25.38
N PRO A 319 -19.26 -1.01 25.11
CA PRO A 319 -19.99 -0.28 26.13
C PRO A 319 -20.58 -1.23 27.17
N CYS A 320 -20.42 -0.88 28.46
CA CYS A 320 -21.01 -1.61 29.57
C CYS A 320 -22.07 -0.72 30.24
N LEU A 321 -23.33 -1.17 30.22
CA LEU A 321 -24.46 -0.41 30.77
C LEU A 321 -24.34 -0.28 32.29
N ARG A 322 -24.33 0.96 32.79
CA ARG A 322 -24.38 1.27 34.22
C ARG A 322 -25.65 2.06 34.54
N PRO A 323 -26.49 1.62 35.51
CA PRO A 323 -27.72 2.32 35.84
C PRO A 323 -27.46 3.62 36.62
N VAL A 324 -28.25 4.66 36.32
CA VAL A 324 -28.21 5.97 37.01
C VAL A 324 -29.56 6.22 37.68
N ARG A 325 -29.58 6.56 38.99
CA ARG A 325 -30.83 6.67 39.78
C ARG A 325 -30.97 7.91 40.66
N PHE A 326 -29.88 8.55 41.09
CA PHE A 326 -29.89 9.64 42.07
C PHE A 326 -29.21 10.90 41.54
N LEU A 327 -29.57 12.06 42.10
CA LEU A 327 -28.93 13.35 41.80
C LEU A 327 -27.49 13.40 42.33
N ALA A 328 -26.60 14.07 41.60
CA ALA A 328 -25.19 14.28 41.98
C ALA A 328 -24.99 15.62 42.70
N SER A 329 -23.96 15.70 43.56
CA SER A 329 -23.46 16.94 44.15
C SER A 329 -22.09 17.30 43.60
N LEU A 330 -21.80 18.60 43.41
CA LEU A 330 -20.52 19.11 42.92
C LEU A 330 -19.82 19.89 44.04
N GLN A 331 -18.55 19.58 44.29
CA GLN A 331 -17.68 20.31 45.21
C GLN A 331 -16.41 20.74 44.48
N THR A 332 -15.97 21.98 44.70
CA THR A 332 -14.77 22.56 44.07
C THR A 332 -13.69 22.76 45.12
N VAL A 333 -12.46 22.32 44.81
CA VAL A 333 -11.29 22.46 45.69
C VAL A 333 -10.20 23.24 44.94
N ALA A 334 -9.64 24.27 45.58
CA ALA A 334 -8.48 25.00 45.06
C ALA A 334 -7.20 24.41 45.66
N ILE A 335 -6.31 23.90 44.81
CA ILE A 335 -5.04 23.31 45.21
C ILE A 335 -3.93 24.33 44.91
N SER A 336 -3.19 24.77 45.92
CA SER A 336 -2.03 25.64 45.72
C SER A 336 -0.86 24.86 45.12
N PRO A 337 -0.18 25.39 44.08
CA PRO A 337 1.02 24.75 43.53
C PRO A 337 2.18 24.84 44.55
N LEU A 338 2.89 23.72 44.73
CA LEU A 338 4.12 23.60 45.53
C LEU A 338 5.35 24.09 44.75
#